data_AF-A0A9P1H3I2-F1
#
_entry.id   AF-A0A9P1H3I2-F1
#
_cell.length_a   1.000
_cell.length_b   1.000
_cell.length_c   1.000
_cell.angle_alpha   90.00
_cell.angle_beta   90.00
_cell.angle_gamma   90.00
#
_symmetry.space_group_name_H-M   'P 1'
#
loop_
_entity.id
_entity.type
_entity.pdbx_description
1 polymer ?
#
loop_
_entity_poly.entity_id
_entity_poly.type
_entity_poly.pdbx_seq_one_letter_code
_entity_poly.pdbx_strand_id
1 'polypeptide(L)'
;MAATTTTRNWRDYLYLAFFSISFISMFLVDLVEFQPTFFRLFTTLELVYQLPAAFWILRRFSRDGRRPTATGKTGGTTPALELMCLVYGVQCALTTLTCIYDCWHWEGELYTWDVKKQLIFNLYMPWFIIPLGMSLDMYTRLLGRLNGQDGGRSKVQ
;
A
#
# COMPACT_ATOMS: atom_id res chain seq x y z
N MET A 1 22.93 -24.39 20.03
CA MET A 1 22.52 -23.06 19.50
C MET A 1 21.12 -23.21 18.93
N ALA A 2 20.08 -22.75 19.63
CA ALA A 2 18.73 -22.76 19.09
C ALA A 2 18.63 -21.63 18.05
N ALA A 3 18.44 -21.98 16.78
CA ALA A 3 18.15 -21.01 15.74
C ALA A 3 16.77 -20.41 16.06
N THR A 4 16.75 -19.14 16.49
CA THR A 4 15.50 -18.39 16.67
C THR A 4 14.90 -18.17 15.29
N THR A 5 14.00 -19.06 14.89
CA THR A 5 13.18 -18.88 13.70
C THR A 5 12.22 -17.72 13.97
N THR A 6 12.67 -16.48 13.70
CA THR A 6 11.79 -15.32 13.70
C THR A 6 10.77 -15.51 12.58
N THR A 7 9.56 -15.88 12.96
CA THR A 7 8.44 -16.10 12.05
C THR A 7 8.03 -14.79 11.41
N ARG A 8 7.73 -14.83 10.11
CA ARG A 8 7.21 -13.69 9.36
C ARG A 8 5.89 -13.21 9.97
N ASN A 9 5.72 -11.90 10.12
CA ASN A 9 4.48 -11.35 10.65
C ASN A 9 3.32 -11.67 9.70
N TRP A 10 2.18 -12.09 10.25
CA TRP A 10 0.99 -12.46 9.47
C TRP A 10 0.46 -11.28 8.62
N ARG A 11 0.63 -10.04 9.10
CA ARG A 11 0.29 -8.81 8.38
C ARG A 11 1.04 -8.68 7.05
N ASP A 12 2.28 -9.16 7.00
CA ASP A 12 3.10 -9.08 5.78
C ASP A 12 2.52 -9.98 4.66
N TYR A 13 1.83 -11.08 5.02
CA TYR A 13 1.11 -11.91 4.05
C TYR A 13 -0.12 -11.19 3.50
N LEU A 14 -0.84 -10.43 4.33
CA LEU A 14 -1.95 -9.60 3.86
C LEU A 14 -1.47 -8.56 2.85
N TYR A 15 -0.37 -7.86 3.15
CA TYR A 15 0.20 -6.88 2.23
C TYR A 15 0.68 -7.53 0.93
N LEU A 16 1.35 -8.67 1.02
CA LEU A 16 1.75 -9.45 -0.15
C LEU A 16 0.57 -9.84 -1.04
N ALA A 17 -0.52 -10.32 -0.45
CA ALA A 17 -1.74 -10.65 -1.18
C ALA A 17 -2.32 -9.40 -1.85
N PHE A 18 -2.44 -8.30 -1.10
CA PHE A 18 -2.93 -7.02 -1.61
C PHE A 18 -2.12 -6.52 -2.82
N PHE A 19 -0.79 -6.47 -2.71
CA PHE A 19 0.06 -6.03 -3.82
C PHE A 19 0.00 -6.99 -5.01
N SER A 20 -0.13 -8.30 -4.77
CA SER A 20 -0.25 -9.27 -5.87
C SER A 20 -1.54 -9.07 -6.64
N ILE A 21 -2.66 -8.86 -5.94
CA ILE A 21 -3.96 -8.55 -6.54
C ILE A 21 -3.88 -7.20 -7.27
N SER A 22 -3.32 -6.17 -6.64
CA SER A 22 -3.14 -4.83 -7.24
C SER A 22 -2.35 -4.89 -8.55
N PHE A 23 -1.25 -5.64 -8.55
CA PHE A 23 -0.41 -5.78 -9.73
C PHE A 23 -1.15 -6.50 -10.86
N ILE A 24 -1.97 -7.51 -10.55
CA ILE A 24 -2.80 -8.21 -11.55
C ILE A 24 -3.92 -7.31 -12.07
N SER A 25 -4.62 -6.59 -11.19
CA SER A 25 -5.72 -5.70 -11.59
C SER A 25 -5.25 -4.59 -12.52
N MET A 26 -4.05 -4.07 -12.32
CA MET A 26 -3.43 -3.07 -13.21
C MET A 26 -3.33 -3.54 -14.66
N PHE A 27 -3.01 -4.83 -14.88
CA PHE A 27 -2.94 -5.37 -16.25
C PHE A 27 -4.31 -5.67 -16.86
N LEU A 28 -5.36 -5.81 -16.05
CA LEU A 28 -6.69 -6.24 -16.52
C LEU A 28 -7.68 -5.09 -16.69
N VAL A 29 -7.53 -3.98 -15.95
CA VAL A 29 -8.57 -2.94 -15.83
C VAL A 29 -8.21 -1.63 -16.53
N ASP A 30 -6.92 -1.29 -16.68
CA ASP A 30 -6.49 0.07 -17.08
C ASP A 30 -6.53 0.38 -18.59
N LEU A 31 -7.05 -0.52 -19.43
CA LEU A 31 -7.09 -0.31 -20.89
C LEU A 31 -8.38 0.36 -21.41
N VAL A 32 -9.22 0.92 -20.54
CA VAL A 32 -10.49 1.56 -20.95
C VAL A 32 -10.31 3.08 -21.09
N GLU A 33 -10.38 3.59 -22.32
CA GLU A 33 -10.01 4.97 -22.73
C GLU A 33 -11.03 6.08 -22.40
N PHE A 34 -12.12 5.80 -21.68
CA PHE A 34 -13.21 6.78 -21.51
C PHE A 34 -13.36 7.26 -20.07
N GLN A 35 -12.51 8.21 -19.64
CA GLN A 35 -12.56 8.74 -18.28
C GLN A 35 -12.28 10.25 -18.15
N PRO A 36 -12.87 10.91 -17.13
CA PRO A 36 -12.70 12.34 -16.83
C PRO A 36 -11.23 12.74 -16.59
N THR A 37 -10.93 14.04 -16.66
CA THR A 37 -9.55 14.56 -16.68
C THR A 37 -8.72 14.22 -15.44
N PHE A 38 -9.33 14.16 -14.25
CA PHE A 38 -8.64 13.72 -13.03
C PHE A 38 -8.24 12.24 -13.07
N PHE A 39 -9.04 11.40 -13.72
CA PHE A 39 -8.76 9.98 -13.86
C PHE A 39 -7.52 9.76 -14.72
N ARG A 40 -7.35 10.53 -15.80
CA ARG A 40 -6.12 10.48 -16.61
C ARG A 40 -4.86 10.76 -15.80
N LEU A 41 -4.92 11.72 -14.87
CA LEU A 41 -3.81 11.99 -13.96
C LEU A 41 -3.53 10.79 -13.07
N PHE A 42 -4.57 10.15 -12.52
CA PHE A 42 -4.42 8.98 -11.66
C PHE A 42 -3.89 7.77 -12.43
N THR A 43 -4.38 7.48 -13.64
CA THR A 43 -3.82 6.44 -14.52
C THR A 43 -2.35 6.71 -14.84
N THR A 44 -1.97 7.99 -15.05
CA THR A 44 -0.57 8.35 -15.29
C THR A 44 0.28 8.11 -14.05
N LEU A 45 -0.18 8.52 -12.87
CA LEU A 45 0.49 8.25 -11.60
C LEU A 45 0.57 6.76 -11.30
N GLU A 46 -0.44 6.00 -11.70
CA GLU A 46 -0.51 4.57 -11.55
C GLU A 46 0.55 3.88 -12.40
N LEU A 47 0.64 4.23 -13.69
CA LEU A 47 1.62 3.67 -14.62
C LEU A 47 3.07 4.10 -14.31
N VAL A 48 3.29 5.37 -14.00
CA VAL A 48 4.64 5.93 -13.82
C VAL A 48 5.20 5.66 -12.43
N TYR A 49 4.34 5.62 -11.40
CA TYR A 49 4.79 5.48 -10.01
C TYR A 49 4.26 4.22 -9.34
N GLN A 50 2.94 3.97 -9.33
CA GLN A 50 2.41 2.83 -8.58
C GLN A 50 2.85 1.48 -9.18
N LEU A 51 2.96 1.33 -10.51
CA LEU A 51 3.42 0.11 -11.17
C LEU A 51 4.87 -0.22 -10.81
N PRO A 52 5.84 0.68 -11.04
CA PRO A 52 7.23 0.42 -10.66
C PRO A 52 7.39 0.20 -9.15
N ALA A 53 6.67 0.97 -8.33
CA ALA A 53 6.71 0.84 -6.88
C ALA A 53 6.12 -0.50 -6.41
N ALA A 54 4.94 -0.90 -6.89
CA ALA A 54 4.30 -2.17 -6.55
C ALA A 54 5.18 -3.36 -6.96
N PHE A 55 5.76 -3.32 -8.17
CA PHE A 55 6.70 -4.34 -8.62
C PHE A 55 7.94 -4.43 -7.71
N TRP A 56 8.52 -3.28 -7.35
CA TRP A 56 9.67 -3.23 -6.45
C TRP A 56 9.33 -3.76 -5.06
N ILE A 57 8.20 -3.34 -4.49
CA ILE A 57 7.69 -3.76 -3.18
C ILE A 57 7.42 -5.27 -3.18
N LEU A 58 6.74 -5.82 -4.19
CA LEU A 58 6.49 -7.25 -4.36
C LEU A 58 7.79 -8.05 -4.41
N ARG A 59 8.72 -7.62 -5.27
CA ARG A 59 10.04 -8.26 -5.40
C ARG A 59 10.80 -8.20 -4.08
N ARG A 60 10.67 -7.11 -3.32
CA ARG A 60 11.36 -6.92 -2.04
C ARG A 60 10.75 -7.77 -0.93
N PHE A 61 9.43 -7.78 -0.76
CA PHE A 61 8.76 -8.69 0.17
C PHE A 61 9.07 -10.16 -0.18
N SER A 62 9.01 -10.55 -1.46
CA SER A 62 9.32 -11.92 -1.90
C SER A 62 10.76 -12.33 -1.53
N ARG A 63 11.74 -11.43 -1.72
CA ARG A 63 13.15 -11.68 -1.41
C ARG A 63 13.49 -11.61 0.07
N ASP A 64 12.98 -10.61 0.78
CA ASP A 64 13.30 -10.40 2.20
C ASP A 64 12.67 -11.48 3.09
N GLY A 65 11.59 -12.12 2.65
CA GLY A 65 11.01 -13.30 3.28
C GLY A 65 11.84 -14.58 3.16
N ARG A 66 12.82 -14.62 2.24
CA ARG A 66 13.66 -15.79 1.96
C ARG A 66 15.06 -15.67 2.59
N ARG A 67 15.40 -14.49 3.15
CA ARG A 67 16.72 -14.22 3.77
C ARG A 67 16.63 -14.33 5.30
N PRO A 68 17.53 -15.08 5.95
CA PRO A 68 17.69 -15.06 7.40
C PRO A 68 17.79 -13.61 7.91
N THR A 69 17.23 -13.37 9.08
CA THR A 69 17.19 -12.06 9.75
C THR A 69 18.61 -11.55 10.02
N ALA A 70 19.15 -10.73 9.11
CA ALA A 70 20.30 -9.91 9.43
C ALA A 70 19.91 -8.89 10.51
N THR A 71 20.85 -8.62 11.41
CA THR A 71 20.80 -7.62 12.49
C THR A 71 20.26 -6.28 11.96
N GLY A 72 19.08 -5.86 12.45
CA GLY A 72 18.42 -4.61 12.04
C GLY A 72 17.02 -4.74 11.42
N LYS A 73 16.48 -5.96 11.24
CA LYS A 73 15.08 -6.19 10.79
C LYS A 73 14.11 -6.18 11.98
N THR A 74 13.21 -5.21 12.06
CA THR A 74 12.01 -5.27 12.92
C THR A 74 10.89 -5.92 12.12
N GLY A 75 10.42 -7.10 12.53
CA GLY A 75 9.31 -7.76 11.84
C GLY A 75 9.60 -8.22 10.40
N GLY A 76 10.86 -8.44 10.02
CA GLY A 76 11.23 -8.92 8.68
C GLY A 76 11.34 -7.83 7.60
N THR A 77 10.98 -6.58 7.90
CA THR A 77 10.98 -5.44 6.96
C THR A 77 12.23 -4.57 7.06
N THR A 78 12.57 -3.88 5.96
CA THR A 78 13.68 -2.90 5.88
C THR A 78 13.13 -1.47 5.90
N PRO A 79 13.88 -0.47 6.41
CA PRO A 79 13.40 0.91 6.48
C PRO A 79 13.05 1.50 5.10
N ALA A 80 13.80 1.13 4.06
CA ALA A 80 13.49 1.53 2.69
C ALA A 80 12.16 0.94 2.19
N LEU A 81 11.84 -0.30 2.58
CA LEU A 81 10.55 -0.93 2.25
C LEU A 81 9.40 -0.28 3.02
N GLU A 82 9.59 -0.03 4.32
CA GLU A 82 8.61 0.65 5.17
C GLU A 82 8.27 2.03 4.60
N LEU A 83 9.27 2.82 4.20
CA LEU A 83 9.06 4.14 3.58
C LEU A 83 8.35 4.07 2.22
N MET A 84 8.74 3.15 1.34
CA MET A 84 8.09 2.99 0.04
C MET A 84 6.62 2.58 0.19
N CYS A 85 6.33 1.63 1.09
CA CYS A 85 4.96 1.21 1.39
C CYS A 85 4.13 2.35 2.01
N LEU A 86 4.74 3.22 2.82
CA LEU A 86 4.09 4.41 3.37
C LEU A 86 3.64 5.36 2.26
N VAL A 87 4.57 5.81 1.39
CA VAL A 87 4.27 6.76 0.32
C VAL A 87 3.28 6.15 -0.68
N TYR A 88 3.49 4.89 -1.07
CA TYR A 88 2.55 4.16 -1.92
C TYR A 88 1.15 4.09 -1.31
N GLY A 89 1.05 3.71 -0.02
CA GLY A 89 -0.22 3.52 0.66
C GLY A 89 -1.01 4.81 0.80
N VAL A 90 -0.34 5.93 1.15
CA VAL A 90 -0.97 7.25 1.19
C VAL A 90 -1.47 7.67 -0.19
N GLN A 91 -0.65 7.54 -1.23
CA GLN A 91 -1.06 7.91 -2.58
C GLN A 91 -2.27 7.09 -3.05
N CYS A 92 -2.23 5.77 -2.89
CA CYS A 92 -3.31 4.87 -3.26
C CYS A 92 -4.61 5.16 -2.48
N ALA A 93 -4.50 5.49 -1.19
CA ALA A 93 -5.65 5.91 -0.40
C ALA A 93 -6.25 7.24 -0.89
N LEU A 94 -5.43 8.23 -1.24
CA LEU A 94 -5.90 9.53 -1.73
C LEU A 94 -6.57 9.45 -3.10
N THR A 95 -6.00 8.68 -4.03
CA THR A 95 -6.62 8.46 -5.35
C THR A 95 -7.98 7.77 -5.20
N THR A 96 -8.04 6.73 -4.36
CA THR A 96 -9.29 6.00 -4.07
C THR A 96 -10.32 6.89 -3.37
N LEU A 97 -9.90 7.72 -2.41
CA LEU A 97 -10.77 8.68 -1.74
C LEU A 97 -11.34 9.70 -2.72
N THR A 98 -10.54 10.14 -3.70
CA THR A 98 -11.01 11.04 -4.75
C THR A 98 -12.08 10.37 -5.60
N CYS A 99 -11.90 9.09 -5.96
CA CYS A 99 -12.93 8.31 -6.67
C CYS A 99 -14.22 8.15 -5.85
N ILE A 100 -14.11 7.91 -4.53
CA ILE A 100 -15.28 7.85 -3.62
C ILE A 100 -16.00 9.19 -3.62
N TYR A 101 -15.25 10.29 -3.51
CA TYR A 101 -15.81 11.64 -3.49
C TYR A 101 -16.50 11.98 -4.82
N ASP A 102 -15.91 11.62 -5.96
CA ASP A 102 -16.51 11.82 -7.28
C ASP A 102 -17.80 11.02 -7.45
N CYS A 103 -17.79 9.72 -7.09
CA CYS A 103 -18.97 8.86 -7.17
C CYS A 103 -20.13 9.32 -6.29
N TRP A 104 -19.81 9.99 -5.17
CA TRP A 104 -20.81 10.60 -4.31
C TRP A 104 -21.60 11.70 -5.06
N HIS A 105 -20.90 12.50 -5.87
CA HIS A 105 -21.44 13.64 -6.60
C HIS A 105 -21.98 13.31 -7.99
N TRP A 106 -21.96 12.04 -8.42
CA TRP A 106 -22.56 11.66 -9.70
C TRP A 106 -24.07 11.92 -9.73
N GLU A 107 -24.54 12.68 -10.70
CA GLU A 107 -25.97 12.96 -10.90
C GLU A 107 -26.46 12.26 -12.18
N GLY A 108 -27.67 11.70 -12.16
CA GLY A 108 -28.27 11.07 -13.35
C GLY A 108 -29.16 9.87 -13.02
N GLU A 109 -30.13 9.60 -13.89
CA GLU A 109 -31.11 8.51 -13.75
C GLU A 109 -30.45 7.11 -13.75
N LEU A 110 -29.28 6.99 -14.39
CA LEU A 110 -28.44 5.78 -14.41
C LEU A 110 -27.68 5.55 -13.10
N TYR A 111 -27.45 6.59 -12.29
CA TYR A 111 -26.66 6.54 -11.05
C TYR A 111 -27.56 6.45 -9.82
N THR A 112 -28.35 5.37 -9.74
CA THR A 112 -29.19 5.11 -8.57
C THR A 112 -28.36 4.87 -7.31
N TRP A 113 -28.94 5.18 -6.14
CA TRP A 113 -28.25 5.05 -4.86
C TRP A 113 -27.76 3.63 -4.55
N ASP A 114 -28.44 2.61 -5.08
CA ASP A 114 -28.04 1.21 -4.88
C ASP A 114 -26.74 0.87 -5.64
N VAL A 115 -26.61 1.37 -6.87
CA VAL A 115 -25.38 1.21 -7.67
C VAL A 115 -24.21 1.96 -7.01
N LYS A 116 -24.45 3.20 -6.55
CA LYS A 116 -23.43 3.99 -5.84
C LYS A 116 -22.93 3.30 -4.57
N LYS A 117 -23.85 2.73 -3.77
CA LYS A 117 -23.48 2.00 -2.55
C LYS A 117 -22.66 0.75 -2.88
N GLN A 118 -23.06 -0.03 -3.88
CA GLN A 118 -22.29 -1.21 -4.27
C GLN A 118 -20.89 -0.83 -4.72
N LEU A 119 -20.74 0.23 -5.53
CA LEU A 119 -19.43 0.69 -6.00
C LEU A 119 -18.55 1.18 -4.83
N ILE A 120 -19.10 2.01 -3.95
CA ILE A 120 -18.35 2.56 -2.80
C ILE A 120 -17.97 1.47 -1.81
N PHE A 121 -18.90 0.60 -1.41
CA PHE A 121 -18.66 -0.38 -0.35
C PHE A 121 -17.94 -1.64 -0.82
N ASN A 122 -18.22 -2.17 -2.02
CA ASN A 122 -17.51 -3.37 -2.50
C ASN A 122 -16.19 -3.03 -3.20
N LEU A 123 -16.17 -1.99 -4.02
CA LEU A 123 -14.99 -1.68 -4.82
C LEU A 123 -14.08 -0.67 -4.12
N TYR A 124 -14.55 0.50 -3.70
CA TYR A 124 -13.58 1.51 -3.21
C TYR A 124 -13.16 1.34 -1.76
N MET A 125 -14.05 0.93 -0.86
CA MET A 125 -13.74 0.84 0.57
C MET A 125 -12.59 -0.12 0.92
N PRO A 126 -12.54 -1.37 0.40
CA PRO A 126 -11.40 -2.25 0.66
C PRO A 126 -10.08 -1.67 0.15
N TRP A 127 -10.13 -1.03 -1.02
CA TRP A 127 -9.00 -0.39 -1.68
C TRP A 127 -8.59 0.94 -1.04
N PHE A 128 -9.41 1.52 -0.17
CA PHE A 128 -9.05 2.65 0.66
C PHE A 128 -8.49 2.21 2.02
N ILE A 129 -9.21 1.33 2.72
CA ILE A 129 -8.90 0.93 4.09
C ILE A 129 -7.59 0.13 4.15
N ILE A 130 -7.37 -0.79 3.20
CA ILE A 130 -6.18 -1.65 3.24
C ILE A 130 -4.89 -0.82 3.00
N PRO A 131 -4.77 0.04 1.97
CA PRO A 131 -3.61 0.89 1.79
C PRO A 131 -3.39 1.89 2.92
N LEU A 132 -4.47 2.47 3.46
CA LEU A 132 -4.37 3.39 4.58
C LEU A 132 -3.88 2.67 5.85
N GLY A 133 -4.45 1.50 6.16
CA GLY A 133 -4.02 0.69 7.30
C GLY A 133 -2.58 0.21 7.18
N MET A 134 -2.15 -0.19 5.98
CA MET A 134 -0.75 -0.53 5.68
C MET A 134 0.17 0.68 5.90
N SER A 135 -0.21 1.85 5.38
CA SER A 135 0.54 3.09 5.54
C SER A 135 0.77 3.42 7.01
N LEU A 136 -0.27 3.33 7.84
CA LEU A 136 -0.17 3.56 9.28
C LEU A 136 0.72 2.50 9.99
N ASP A 137 0.63 1.22 9.61
CA ASP A 137 1.51 0.17 10.16
C ASP A 137 2.99 0.48 9.85
N MET A 138 3.30 0.89 8.62
CA MET A 138 4.67 1.24 8.23
C MET A 138 5.17 2.52 8.89
N TYR A 139 4.29 3.51 9.05
CA TYR A 139 4.58 4.76 9.78
C TYR A 139 5.01 4.47 11.22
N THR A 140 4.24 3.65 11.95
CA THR A 140 4.55 3.32 13.35
C THR A 140 5.86 2.54 13.49
N ARG A 141 6.16 1.62 12.56
CA ARG A 141 7.43 0.89 12.53
C ARG A 141 8.62 1.83 12.29
N LEU A 142 8.47 2.78 11.36
CA LEU A 142 9.51 3.75 11.05
C LEU A 142 9.79 4.69 12.22
N LEU A 143 8.74 5.21 12.88
CA LEU A 143 8.88 6.01 14.11
C LEU A 143 9.58 5.23 15.21
N GLY A 144 9.23 3.96 15.42
CA GLY A 144 9.90 3.11 16.41
C GLY A 144 11.40 2.97 16.18
N ARG A 145 11.85 2.96 14.92
CA ARG A 145 13.27 2.90 14.56
C ARG A 145 13.99 4.22 14.78
N LEU A 146 13.37 5.33 14.38
CA LEU A 146 13.94 6.67 14.55
C LEU A 146 14.14 6.97 16.04
N ASN A 147 13.12 6.73 16.86
CA ASN A 147 13.18 6.92 18.31
C ASN A 147 14.24 6.00 18.97
N GLY A 148 14.42 4.78 18.46
CA GLY A 148 15.45 3.85 18.93
C GLY A 148 16.89 4.28 18.58
N GLN A 149 17.09 4.96 17.45
CA GLN A 149 18.38 5.50 17.03
C GLN A 149 18.78 6.73 17.87
N ASP A 150 17.84 7.62 18.17
CA ASP A 150 18.10 8.80 19.02
C ASP A 150 18.49 8.40 20.44
N GLY A 151 17.82 7.40 21.02
CA GLY A 151 18.18 6.86 22.34
C GLY A 151 19.54 6.16 22.41
N GLY A 152 20.03 5.62 21.28
CA GLY A 152 21.36 5.03 21.16
C GLY A 152 22.46 6.08 21.02
N ARG A 153 22.17 7.19 20.32
CA ARG A 153 23.14 8.28 20.09
C ARG A 153 23.42 9.08 21.38
N SER A 154 22.44 9.26 22.25
CA SER A 154 22.63 9.88 23.58
C SER A 154 23.45 9.04 24.57
N LYS A 155 23.70 7.76 24.32
CA LYS A 155 24.52 6.90 25.21
C LYS A 155 25.99 6.80 24.79
N VAL A 156 26.35 7.38 23.65
CA VAL A 156 27.72 7.31 23.08
C VAL A 156 28.46 8.65 23.25
N GLN A 157 27.78 9.70 23.72
CA GLN A 157 28.36 10.99 24.06
C GLN A 157 28.55 11.11 25.57
#